data_AF-A0A7W0UCD1-F1
#
_entry.id   AF-A0A7W0UCD1-F1
#
_cell.length_a   1.000
_cell.length_b   1.000
_cell.length_c   1.000
_cell.angle_alpha   90.00
_cell.angle_beta   90.00
_cell.angle_gamma   90.00
#
_symmetry.space_group_name_H-M   'P 1'
#
loop_
_entity.id
_entity.type
_entity.pdbx_description
1 polymer ?
#
loop_
_entity_poly.entity_id
_entity_poly.type
_entity_poly.pdbx_seq_one_letter_code
_entity_poly.pdbx_strand_id
1 'polypeptide(L)'
;MARLPLLTRLLRQPDPNAPSTTAPSAEPSQPSPPRRRRAAPPPGELRRERRALMRVREQRLRDLGGLALEMYRRDRFRGDLLVGRCAELIGLEARVHELDALLGGTRAQREQRFSARCECGAPLLLGAHFCANCGRPAADDAALGPLDAEPDPTRER
;
A
#
# COMPACT_ATOMS: atom_id res chain seq x y z
N MET A 1 12.28 -31.38 -30.14
CA MET A 1 11.20 -30.42 -29.82
C MET A 1 9.97 -31.19 -29.35
N ALA A 2 9.92 -31.54 -28.06
CA ALA A 2 8.82 -32.31 -27.50
C ALA A 2 7.64 -31.38 -27.23
N ARG A 3 6.55 -31.58 -27.98
CA ARG A 3 5.28 -30.88 -27.83
C ARG A 3 4.66 -31.27 -26.48
N LEU A 4 4.31 -30.29 -25.65
CA LEU A 4 3.67 -30.43 -24.34
C LEU A 4 2.14 -30.18 -24.44
N PRO A 5 1.31 -31.18 -24.78
CA PRO A 5 -0.15 -31.03 -24.75
C PRO A 5 -0.75 -31.24 -23.34
N LEU A 6 0.07 -31.50 -22.31
CA LEU A 6 -0.41 -31.89 -20.98
C LEU A 6 -0.64 -30.70 -20.02
N LEU A 7 -0.09 -29.52 -20.32
CA LEU A 7 -0.27 -28.33 -19.47
C LEU A 7 -1.69 -27.73 -19.56
N THR A 8 -2.40 -27.94 -20.67
CA THR A 8 -3.75 -27.40 -20.88
C THR A 8 -4.84 -28.19 -20.16
N ARG A 9 -4.55 -29.40 -19.67
CA ARG A 9 -5.53 -30.26 -18.98
C ARG A 9 -5.63 -30.00 -17.48
N LEU A 10 -4.61 -29.38 -16.87
CA LEU A 10 -4.56 -29.12 -15.42
C LEU A 10 -5.22 -27.78 -15.02
N LEU A 11 -5.51 -26.90 -15.97
CA LEU A 11 -6.07 -25.55 -15.71
C LEU A 11 -7.59 -25.45 -15.93
N ARG A 12 -8.31 -26.54 -16.20
CA ARG A 12 -9.75 -26.49 -16.50
C ARG A 12 -10.54 -27.68 -15.96
N GLN A 13 -10.61 -27.80 -14.64
CA GLN A 13 -11.76 -28.47 -14.02
C GLN A 13 -12.32 -27.57 -12.91
N PRO A 14 -13.54 -27.05 -13.07
CA PRO A 14 -14.30 -26.51 -11.94
C PRO A 14 -14.88 -27.66 -11.09
N ASP A 15 -14.85 -27.50 -9.77
CA ASP A 15 -15.33 -28.47 -8.79
C ASP A 15 -16.86 -28.70 -8.91
N PRO A 16 -17.36 -29.95 -8.94
CA PRO A 16 -18.80 -30.25 -8.97
C PRO A 16 -19.48 -30.21 -7.59
N ASN A 17 -18.77 -29.82 -6.54
CA ASN A 17 -19.27 -29.78 -5.15
C ASN A 17 -19.21 -28.36 -4.56
N ALA A 18 -19.78 -27.38 -5.27
CA ALA A 18 -20.05 -26.07 -4.68
C ALA A 18 -21.23 -26.18 -3.70
N PRO A 19 -21.05 -25.93 -2.39
CA PRO A 19 -22.16 -25.95 -1.44
C PRO A 19 -23.05 -24.72 -1.63
N SER A 20 -24.35 -24.96 -1.83
CA SER A 20 -25.40 -23.94 -1.85
C SER A 20 -25.44 -23.19 -0.51
N THR A 21 -25.31 -21.88 -0.58
CA THR A 21 -25.35 -20.98 0.57
C THR A 21 -26.79 -20.81 1.03
N THR A 22 -27.13 -21.38 2.19
CA THR A 22 -28.38 -21.06 2.89
C THR A 22 -28.15 -19.79 3.71
N ALA A 23 -28.81 -18.70 3.32
CA ALA A 23 -28.79 -17.45 4.05
C ALA A 23 -29.62 -17.55 5.35
N PRO A 24 -29.09 -17.17 6.52
CA PRO A 24 -29.93 -16.89 7.68
C PRO A 24 -30.49 -15.46 7.62
N SER A 25 -31.78 -15.36 7.93
CA SER A 25 -32.58 -14.13 8.01
C SER A 25 -31.95 -13.03 8.86
N ALA A 26 -32.07 -11.80 8.38
CA ALA A 26 -31.61 -10.58 9.03
C ALA A 26 -32.59 -10.11 10.11
N GLU A 27 -32.16 -10.14 11.38
CA GLU A 27 -32.73 -9.34 12.45
C GLU A 27 -32.11 -7.93 12.48
N PRO A 28 -32.83 -6.89 12.95
CA PRO A 28 -32.37 -5.51 12.89
C PRO A 28 -31.23 -5.24 13.88
N SER A 29 -30.09 -4.80 13.35
CA SER A 29 -28.87 -4.51 14.08
C SER A 29 -28.90 -3.14 14.76
N GLN A 30 -28.64 -3.13 16.07
CA GLN A 30 -28.51 -1.91 16.87
C GLN A 30 -27.21 -1.14 16.51
N PRO A 31 -27.20 0.20 16.62
CA PRO A 31 -26.03 1.01 16.28
C PRO A 31 -24.87 0.71 17.23
N SER A 32 -23.77 0.27 16.64
CA SER A 32 -22.53 -0.06 17.34
C SER A 32 -21.87 1.20 17.92
N PRO A 33 -21.33 1.16 19.15
CA PRO A 33 -20.62 2.31 19.73
C PRO A 33 -19.40 2.69 18.87
N PRO A 34 -18.96 3.97 18.90
CA PRO A 34 -17.85 4.43 18.07
C PRO A 34 -16.59 3.63 18.40
N ARG A 35 -16.13 2.84 17.43
CA ARG A 35 -14.91 2.04 17.56
C ARG A 35 -13.74 3.00 17.79
N ARG A 36 -13.12 2.92 18.97
CA ARG A 36 -11.88 3.62 19.27
C ARG A 36 -10.86 3.22 18.21
N ARG A 37 -10.43 4.19 17.39
CA ARG A 37 -9.43 3.94 16.35
C ARG A 37 -8.15 3.51 17.06
N ARG A 38 -7.76 2.24 16.91
CA ARG A 38 -6.44 1.79 17.35
C ARG A 38 -5.41 2.64 16.61
N ALA A 39 -4.48 3.23 17.35
CA ALA A 39 -3.38 3.97 16.75
C ALA A 39 -2.65 3.04 15.78
N ALA A 40 -2.39 3.51 14.56
CA ALA A 40 -1.62 2.76 13.60
C ALA A 40 -0.23 2.46 14.18
N PRO A 41 0.34 1.27 13.93
CA PRO A 41 1.68 0.94 14.39
C PRO A 41 2.71 1.98 13.89
N PRO A 42 3.76 2.26 14.66
CA PRO A 42 4.76 3.24 14.26
C PRO A 42 5.48 2.78 12.98
N PRO A 43 5.89 3.71 12.09
CA PRO A 43 6.45 3.38 10.79
C PRO A 43 7.79 2.62 10.88
N GLY A 44 8.49 2.70 12.01
CA GLY A 44 9.71 1.93 12.27
C GLY A 44 9.44 0.43 12.41
N GLU A 45 8.34 0.03 13.04
CA GLU A 45 7.95 -1.36 13.20
C GLU A 45 7.52 -1.96 11.86
N LEU A 46 6.71 -1.24 11.08
CA LEU A 46 6.29 -1.64 9.74
C LEU A 46 7.50 -1.92 8.82
N ARG A 47 8.55 -1.07 8.87
CA ARG A 47 9.79 -1.28 8.11
C ARG A 47 10.60 -2.50 8.57
N ARG A 48 10.52 -2.87 9.84
CA ARG A 48 11.20 -4.07 10.39
C ARG A 48 10.43 -5.32 9.99
N GLU A 49 9.11 -5.31 10.15
CA GLU A 49 8.22 -6.40 9.74
C GLU A 49 8.38 -6.69 8.24
N ARG A 50 8.29 -5.66 7.39
CA ARG A 50 8.50 -5.79 5.94
C ARG A 50 9.82 -6.49 5.59
N ARG A 51 10.93 -6.06 6.22
CA ARG A 51 12.26 -6.65 6.00
C ARG A 51 12.34 -8.10 6.49
N ALA A 52 11.68 -8.43 7.59
CA ALA A 52 11.58 -9.80 8.06
C ALA A 52 10.80 -10.68 7.08
N LEU A 53 9.63 -10.23 6.63
CA LEU A 53 8.79 -10.96 5.69
C LEU A 53 9.47 -11.16 4.33
N MET A 54 10.21 -10.18 3.83
CA MET A 54 10.97 -10.34 2.57
C MET A 54 12.03 -11.45 2.67
N ARG A 55 12.70 -11.62 3.82
CA ARG A 55 13.65 -12.72 4.04
C ARG A 55 12.95 -14.07 4.12
N VAL A 56 11.80 -14.14 4.79
CA VAL A 56 11.00 -15.36 4.85
C VAL A 56 10.49 -15.74 3.46
N ARG A 57 9.99 -14.78 2.69
CA ARG A 57 9.55 -14.97 1.30
C ARG A 57 10.67 -15.57 0.45
N GLU A 58 11.86 -14.99 0.51
CA GLU A 58 13.00 -15.48 -0.25
C GLU A 58 13.36 -16.93 0.12
N GLN A 59 13.40 -17.24 1.42
CA GLN A 59 13.66 -18.60 1.88
C GLN A 59 12.59 -19.58 1.36
N ARG A 60 11.30 -19.23 1.50
CA ARG A 60 10.18 -20.06 1.06
C ARG A 60 10.17 -20.27 -0.46
N LEU A 61 10.55 -19.27 -1.24
CA LEU A 61 10.67 -19.40 -2.68
C LEU A 61 11.78 -20.39 -3.07
N ARG A 62 12.93 -20.35 -2.39
CA ARG A 62 14.00 -21.34 -2.59
C ARG A 62 13.55 -22.75 -2.19
N ASP A 63 12.88 -22.88 -1.04
CA ASP A 63 12.35 -24.16 -0.55
C ASP A 63 11.30 -24.74 -1.53
N LEU A 64 10.42 -23.89 -2.07
CA LEU A 64 9.41 -24.28 -3.08
C LEU A 64 10.07 -24.83 -4.36
N GLY A 65 11.12 -24.17 -4.83
CA GLY A 65 11.90 -24.63 -5.98
C GLY A 65 12.57 -25.99 -5.70
N GLY A 66 13.17 -26.15 -4.52
CA GLY A 66 13.75 -27.42 -4.09
C GLY A 66 12.72 -28.55 -3.99
N LEU A 67 11.55 -28.25 -3.42
CA LEU A 67 10.44 -29.19 -3.35
C LEU A 67 9.97 -29.64 -4.75
N ALA A 68 9.76 -28.68 -5.66
CA ALA A 68 9.34 -28.98 -7.02
C ALA A 68 10.39 -29.82 -7.77
N LEU A 69 11.67 -29.50 -7.61
CA LEU A 69 12.77 -30.26 -8.20
C LEU A 69 12.83 -31.70 -7.65
N GLU A 70 12.67 -31.88 -6.34
CA GLU A 70 12.65 -33.22 -5.72
C GLU A 70 11.43 -34.05 -6.16
N MET A 71 10.27 -33.41 -6.30
CA MET A 71 9.06 -34.08 -6.80
C MET A 71 9.23 -34.55 -8.25
N TYR A 72 9.87 -33.72 -9.09
CA TYR A 72 10.20 -34.08 -10.48
C TYR A 72 11.23 -35.22 -10.54
N ARG A 73 12.34 -35.12 -9.79
CA ARG A 73 13.39 -36.16 -9.75
C ARG A 73 12.89 -37.53 -9.32
N ARG A 74 11.88 -37.59 -8.45
CA ARG A 74 11.32 -38.83 -7.91
C ARG A 74 10.06 -39.30 -8.63
N ASP A 75 9.62 -38.59 -9.67
CA ASP A 75 8.39 -38.83 -10.44
C ASP A 75 7.13 -38.98 -9.55
N ARG A 76 7.09 -38.23 -8.44
CA ARG A 76 5.98 -38.25 -7.47
C ARG A 76 5.42 -36.85 -7.31
N PHE A 77 4.55 -36.47 -8.23
CA PHE A 77 3.92 -35.16 -8.22
C PHE A 77 2.67 -35.12 -7.33
N ARG A 78 2.68 -34.20 -6.36
CA ARG A 78 1.55 -33.88 -5.47
C ARG A 78 1.17 -32.42 -5.69
N GLY A 79 0.24 -32.18 -6.62
CA GLY A 79 -0.20 -30.83 -6.99
C GLY A 79 -0.74 -30.04 -5.79
N ASP A 80 -1.54 -30.68 -4.94
CA ASP A 80 -2.18 -30.02 -3.79
C ASP A 80 -1.16 -29.45 -2.79
N LEU A 81 -0.08 -30.19 -2.54
CA LEU A 81 1.01 -29.73 -1.69
C LEU A 81 1.68 -28.49 -2.29
N LEU A 82 1.95 -28.50 -3.60
CA LEU A 82 2.57 -27.39 -4.30
C LEU A 82 1.66 -26.15 -4.27
N VAL A 83 0.37 -26.32 -4.57
CA VAL A 83 -0.63 -25.25 -4.51
C VAL A 83 -0.73 -24.67 -3.11
N GLY A 84 -0.77 -25.50 -2.06
CA GLY A 84 -0.78 -25.05 -0.68
C GLY A 84 0.45 -24.20 -0.31
N ARG A 85 1.65 -24.62 -0.74
CA ARG A 85 2.88 -23.83 -0.53
C ARG A 85 2.90 -22.53 -1.32
N CYS A 86 2.38 -22.53 -2.54
CA CYS A 86 2.21 -21.29 -3.32
C CYS A 86 1.24 -20.33 -2.62
N ALA A 87 0.13 -20.83 -2.09
CA ALA A 87 -0.84 -20.00 -1.36
C ALA A 87 -0.22 -19.36 -0.11
N GLU A 88 0.59 -20.10 0.66
CA GLU A 88 1.37 -19.53 1.79
C GLU A 88 2.28 -18.39 1.32
N LEU A 89 2.99 -18.57 0.19
CA LEU A 89 3.90 -17.56 -0.36
C LEU A 89 3.15 -16.32 -0.85
N ILE A 90 2.02 -16.50 -1.53
CA ILE A 90 1.14 -15.41 -1.97
C ILE A 90 0.62 -14.63 -0.75
N GLY A 91 0.29 -15.31 0.35
CA GLY A 91 -0.10 -14.66 1.60
C GLY A 91 1.00 -13.76 2.17
N LEU A 92 2.26 -14.21 2.12
CA LEU A 92 3.40 -13.39 2.53
C LEU A 92 3.59 -12.17 1.62
N GLU A 93 3.46 -12.35 0.31
CA GLU A 93 3.55 -11.26 -0.68
C GLU A 93 2.46 -10.23 -0.47
N ALA A 94 1.22 -10.67 -0.28
CA ALA A 94 0.09 -9.79 0.01
C ALA A 94 0.33 -8.96 1.29
N ARG A 95 0.87 -9.58 2.35
CA ARG A 95 1.22 -8.84 3.57
C ARG A 95 2.34 -7.82 3.36
N VAL A 96 3.35 -8.15 2.56
CA VAL A 96 4.41 -7.18 2.20
C VAL A 96 3.82 -6.00 1.43
N HIS A 97 2.92 -6.26 0.48
CA HIS A 97 2.24 -5.21 -0.28
C HIS A 97 1.37 -4.31 0.61
N GLU A 98 0.66 -4.89 1.59
CA GLU A 98 -0.10 -4.12 2.58
C GLU A 98 0.81 -3.17 3.38
N LEU A 99 1.95 -3.67 3.87
CA LEU A 99 2.92 -2.86 4.61
C LEU A 99 3.50 -1.73 3.74
N ASP A 100 3.75 -2.00 2.45
CA ASP A 100 4.23 -0.99 1.50
C ASP A 100 3.19 0.10 1.24
N ALA A 101 1.91 -0.27 1.13
CA ALA A 101 0.82 0.69 1.01
C ALA A 101 0.71 1.59 2.27
N LEU A 102 0.79 1.00 3.47
CA LEU A 102 0.77 1.74 4.73
C LEU A 102 1.95 2.72 4.83
N LEU A 103 3.17 2.24 4.51
CA LEU A 103 4.37 3.08 4.52
C LEU A 103 4.28 4.21 3.49
N GLY A 104 3.80 3.92 2.28
CA GLY A 104 3.56 4.92 1.24
C GLY A 104 2.56 6.00 1.66
N GLY A 105 1.45 5.61 2.30
CA GLY A 105 0.45 6.53 2.83
C GLY A 105 1.02 7.48 3.89
N THR A 106 1.83 6.98 4.83
CA THR A 106 2.49 7.85 5.83
C THR A 106 3.45 8.85 5.21
N ARG A 107 4.14 8.47 4.13
CA ARG A 107 5.06 9.35 3.40
C ARG A 107 4.29 10.43 2.65
N ALA A 108 3.26 10.06 1.90
CA ALA A 108 2.42 11.00 1.17
C ALA A 108 1.76 12.02 2.11
N GLN A 109 1.24 11.57 3.27
CA GLN A 109 0.67 12.46 4.28
C GLN A 109 1.71 13.46 4.83
N ARG A 110 2.97 13.04 4.99
CA ARG A 110 4.04 13.94 5.42
C ARG A 110 4.37 14.97 4.34
N GLU A 111 4.45 14.54 3.08
CA GLU A 111 4.72 15.42 1.94
C GLU A 111 3.61 16.46 1.74
N GLN A 112 2.34 16.09 1.93
CA GLN A 112 1.18 17.01 1.90
C GLN A 112 1.24 18.14 2.95
N ARG A 113 2.01 17.99 4.03
CA ARG A 113 2.18 19.05 5.04
C ARG A 113 3.13 20.15 4.62
N PHE A 114 3.82 20.00 3.49
CA PHE A 114 4.79 20.98 3.00
C PHE A 114 4.30 21.56 1.68
N SER A 115 4.34 22.89 1.53
CA SER A 115 3.90 23.57 0.31
C SER A 115 4.99 23.60 -0.76
N ALA A 116 6.24 23.82 -0.34
CA ALA A 116 7.37 24.02 -1.23
C ALA A 116 8.69 23.72 -0.51
N ARG A 117 9.81 23.94 -1.21
CA ARG A 117 11.15 24.01 -0.61
C ARG A 117 11.63 25.45 -0.67
N CYS A 118 12.23 25.91 0.42
CA CYS A 118 12.96 27.17 0.42
C CYS A 118 14.20 27.05 -0.48
N GLU A 119 14.74 28.18 -0.94
CA GLU A 119 16.04 28.23 -1.64
C GLU A 119 17.20 27.61 -0.84
N CYS A 120 17.11 27.63 0.50
CA CYS A 120 18.10 26.96 1.35
C CYS A 120 17.98 25.43 1.35
N GLY A 121 16.99 24.86 0.63
CA GLY A 121 16.72 23.43 0.51
C GLY A 121 15.78 22.86 1.57
N ALA A 122 15.46 23.62 2.63
CA ALA A 122 14.57 23.17 3.70
C ALA A 122 13.10 23.12 3.24
N PRO A 123 12.32 22.12 3.68
CA PRO A 123 10.90 22.03 3.35
C PRO A 123 10.10 23.10 4.11
N LEU A 124 9.27 23.84 3.39
CA LEU A 124 8.38 24.86 3.94
C LEU A 124 7.06 24.22 4.35
N LEU A 125 6.63 24.40 5.60
CA LEU A 125 5.31 23.94 6.04
C LEU A 125 4.23 24.66 5.25
N LEU A 126 3.14 23.97 4.95
CA LEU A 126 1.97 24.57 4.32
C LEU A 126 1.46 25.73 5.20
N GLY A 127 1.38 26.93 4.60
CA GLY A 127 0.99 28.17 5.30
C GLY A 127 2.11 28.84 6.12
N ALA A 128 3.37 28.40 5.98
CA ALA A 128 4.48 29.09 6.63
C ALA A 128 4.87 30.35 5.84
N HIS A 129 4.83 31.51 6.48
CA HIS A 129 5.33 32.78 5.90
C HIS A 129 6.86 32.90 5.96
N PHE A 130 7.54 32.11 6.81
CA PHE A 130 8.99 32.13 6.95
C PHE A 130 9.58 30.72 7.06
N CYS A 131 10.81 30.54 6.58
CA CYS A 131 11.55 29.29 6.68
C CYS A 131 12.04 29.06 8.11
N ALA A 132 11.65 27.93 8.72
CA ALA A 132 12.11 27.54 10.06
C ALA A 132 13.62 27.24 10.17
N ASN A 133 14.33 27.09 9.04
CA ASN A 133 15.77 26.79 9.03
C ASN A 133 16.64 28.03 8.80
N CYS A 134 16.25 28.92 7.88
CA CYS A 134 17.07 30.09 7.51
C CYS A 134 16.38 31.45 7.74
N GLY A 135 15.13 31.48 8.21
CA GLY A 135 14.37 32.69 8.50
C GLY A 135 13.88 33.48 7.27
N ARG A 136 14.21 33.06 6.04
CA ARG A 136 13.76 33.75 4.81
C ARG A 136 12.24 33.68 4.66
N PRO A 137 11.58 34.73 4.13
CA PRO A 137 10.15 34.66 3.83
C PRO A 137 9.86 33.60 2.76
N ALA A 138 8.75 32.90 2.89
CA ALA A 138 8.25 31.99 1.86
C ALA A 138 7.74 32.82 0.67
N ALA A 139 8.09 32.42 -0.55
CA ALA A 139 7.78 33.18 -1.76
C ALA A 139 6.29 33.19 -2.17
N ASP A 140 5.39 32.68 -1.32
CA ASP A 140 3.97 32.46 -1.65
C ASP A 140 3.08 33.71 -1.44
N ASP A 141 3.59 34.81 -0.86
CA ASP A 141 2.84 36.07 -0.74
C ASP A 141 2.99 37.00 -1.96
N ALA A 142 3.69 36.60 -3.03
CA ALA A 142 3.87 37.42 -4.24
C ALA A 142 2.79 37.19 -5.34
N ALA A 143 1.83 36.26 -5.13
CA ALA A 143 0.86 35.86 -6.16
C ALA A 143 -0.62 35.92 -5.73
N LEU A 144 -0.94 36.55 -4.60
CA LEU A 144 -2.24 37.17 -4.38
C LEU A 144 -2.01 38.68 -4.44
N GLY A 145 -1.95 39.18 -5.68
CA GLY A 145 -1.96 40.62 -5.93
C GLY A 145 -3.19 41.25 -5.26
N PRO A 146 -3.08 42.47 -4.73
CA PRO A 146 -4.20 43.17 -4.13
C PRO A 146 -5.28 43.37 -5.20
N LEU A 147 -6.42 42.69 -5.05
CA LEU A 147 -7.67 43.08 -5.72
C LEU A 147 -8.38 44.14 -4.86
N ASP A 148 -7.64 45.18 -4.48
CA ASP A 148 -8.19 46.44 -4.02
C ASP A 148 -7.59 47.53 -4.91
N ALA A 149 -8.02 47.53 -6.18
CA ALA A 149 -8.01 48.75 -6.96
C ALA A 149 -9.14 49.63 -6.39
N GLU A 150 -8.80 50.56 -5.50
CA GLU A 150 -9.63 51.74 -5.26
C GLU A 150 -9.45 52.69 -6.46
N PRO A 151 -10.46 52.91 -7.33
CA PRO A 151 -10.47 54.09 -8.16
C PRO A 151 -10.90 55.29 -7.30
N ASP A 152 -10.00 56.23 -7.07
CA ASP A 152 -10.31 57.58 -6.58
C ASP A 152 -10.97 58.39 -7.72
N PRO A 153 -12.26 58.75 -7.62
CA PRO A 153 -12.94 59.57 -8.60
C PRO A 153 -13.38 60.90 -7.96
N THR A 154 -12.47 61.63 -7.32
CA THR A 154 -12.73 63.03 -6.96
C THR A 154 -11.58 63.96 -7.31
N ARG A 155 -11.22 63.93 -8.60
CA ARG A 155 -10.68 65.09 -9.31
C ARG A 155 -11.78 65.61 -10.24
N GLU A 156 -12.58 66.57 -9.74
CA GLU A 156 -13.28 67.66 -10.47
C GLU A 156 -14.49 68.19 -9.69
N ARG A 157 -14.26 69.15 -8.78
CA ARG A 157 -14.89 70.50 -8.76
C ARG A 157 -14.46 71.30 -7.54
#